data_AF-A0A662WEF5-F1
#
_entry.id   AF-A0A662WEF5-F1
#
_cell.length_a   1.000
_cell.length_b   1.000
_cell.length_c   1.000
_cell.angle_alpha   90.00
_cell.angle_beta   90.00
_cell.angle_gamma   90.00
#
_symmetry.space_group_name_H-M   'P 1'
#
loop_
_entity.id
_entity.type
_entity.pdbx_description
1 polymer ?
#
loop_
_entity_poly.entity_id
_entity_poly.type
_entity_poly.pdbx_seq_one_letter_code
_entity_poly.pdbx_strand_id
1 'polypeptide(L)'
;IVTIVHYGYKVQVDNANLWPLQNFVEISLLIVVAMLAVYAFTFTENKTRKQESNGYPGSLMTPGGQQPYASDVHTFRDLIADYRVVVGQRPNMKEIMNKVHRGHQQFAATHPMAAAVGNSSVGVFISGPSALKHATENAISDIGINHFDVHEEQFEL
;
A
#
# COMPACT_ATOMS: atom_id res chain seq x y z
N ILE A 1 7.70 -29.01 -37.12
CA ILE A 1 7.97 -27.79 -37.92
C ILE A 1 6.66 -27.03 -37.94
N VAL A 2 6.55 -25.95 -37.15
CA VAL A 2 5.37 -25.09 -37.14
C VAL A 2 5.81 -23.75 -37.72
N THR A 3 5.27 -23.41 -38.88
CA THR A 3 5.62 -22.21 -39.63
C THR A 3 4.57 -21.15 -39.29
N ILE A 4 4.97 -20.09 -38.59
CA ILE A 4 4.13 -18.90 -38.36
C ILE A 4 4.56 -17.83 -39.38
N VAL A 5 3.57 -17.27 -40.07
CA VAL A 5 3.74 -16.33 -41.19
C VAL A 5 4.14 -14.95 -40.65
N HIS A 6 5.20 -14.37 -41.20
CA HIS A 6 5.73 -13.06 -40.85
C HIS A 6 5.01 -11.89 -41.54
N TYR A 7 4.88 -10.78 -40.82
CA TYR A 7 4.71 -9.45 -41.38
C TYR A 7 6.09 -8.91 -41.81
N GLY A 8 6.32 -8.75 -43.11
CA GLY A 8 7.53 -8.11 -43.66
C GLY A 8 8.67 -9.05 -44.10
N TYR A 9 9.49 -8.55 -45.03
CA TYR A 9 10.47 -9.27 -45.86
C TYR A 9 11.72 -9.80 -45.12
N LYS A 10 11.57 -10.42 -43.95
CA LYS A 10 12.66 -11.11 -43.25
C LYS A 10 12.16 -12.42 -42.66
N VAL A 11 12.66 -13.53 -43.20
CA VAL A 11 12.49 -14.87 -42.63
C VAL A 11 13.27 -14.89 -41.31
N GLN A 12 12.58 -14.86 -40.17
CA GLN A 12 13.20 -15.20 -38.90
C GLN A 12 12.98 -16.70 -38.65
N VAL A 13 14.08 -17.40 -38.42
CA VAL A 13 14.04 -18.79 -37.94
C VAL A 13 13.85 -18.70 -36.44
N ASP A 14 12.62 -18.89 -35.97
CA ASP A 14 12.31 -19.02 -34.55
C ASP A 14 12.96 -20.30 -34.01
N ASN A 15 14.18 -20.17 -33.50
CA ASN A 15 14.81 -21.22 -32.70
C ASN A 15 14.24 -21.14 -31.29
N ALA A 16 13.34 -22.06 -30.94
CA ALA A 16 12.72 -22.17 -29.62
C ALA A 16 13.75 -22.20 -28.45
N ASN A 17 14.99 -22.61 -28.71
CA ASN A 17 16.09 -22.60 -27.74
C ASN A 17 16.63 -21.21 -27.38
N LEU A 18 16.30 -20.16 -28.14
CA LEU A 18 16.76 -18.78 -27.90
C LEU A 18 15.75 -17.96 -27.07
N TRP A 19 14.57 -18.50 -26.77
CA TRP A 19 13.55 -17.82 -25.97
C TRP A 19 14.04 -17.37 -24.59
N PRO A 20 14.80 -18.19 -23.82
CA PRO A 20 15.35 -17.74 -22.54
C PRO A 20 16.42 -16.65 -22.71
N LEU A 21 17.21 -16.72 -23.78
CA LEU A 21 18.29 -15.77 -24.05
C LEU A 21 17.73 -14.40 -24.46
N GLN A 22 16.67 -14.38 -25.27
CA GLN A 22 15.98 -13.16 -25.67
C GLN A 22 15.41 -12.45 -24.46
N ASN A 23 14.67 -13.16 -23.60
CA ASN A 23 14.12 -12.60 -22.37
C ASN A 23 15.21 -12.06 -21.44
N PHE A 24 16.34 -12.76 -21.34
CA PHE A 24 17.47 -12.31 -20.52
C PHE A 24 18.08 -11.00 -21.03
N VAL A 25 18.30 -10.89 -22.35
CA VAL A 25 18.85 -9.68 -22.97
C VAL A 25 17.89 -8.51 -22.82
N GLU A 26 16.59 -8.75 -23.00
CA GLU A 26 15.55 -7.72 -22.86
C GLU A 26 15.49 -7.17 -21.43
N ILE A 27 15.41 -8.06 -20.42
CA ILE A 27 15.40 -7.65 -19.00
C ILE A 27 16.70 -6.92 -18.64
N SER A 28 17.85 -7.43 -19.09
CA SER A 28 19.15 -6.80 -18.84
C SER A 28 19.22 -5.40 -19.44
N LEU A 29 18.71 -5.22 -20.66
CA LEU A 29 18.66 -3.92 -21.33
C LEU A 29 17.78 -2.93 -20.55
N LEU A 30 16.59 -3.36 -20.11
CA LEU A 30 15.68 -2.51 -19.32
C LEU A 30 16.35 -2.04 -18.01
N ILE A 31 17.04 -2.94 -17.30
CA ILE A 31 17.76 -2.60 -16.07
C ILE A 31 18.88 -1.60 -16.35
N VAL A 32 19.68 -1.80 -17.40
CA VAL A 32 20.78 -0.90 -17.76
C VAL A 32 20.24 0.49 -18.14
N VAL A 33 19.16 0.56 -18.91
CA VAL A 33 18.53 1.83 -19.29
C VAL A 33 18.00 2.57 -18.07
N ALA A 34 17.33 1.87 -17.14
CA ALA A 34 16.85 2.47 -15.90
C ALA A 34 18.01 3.01 -15.04
N MET A 35 19.10 2.25 -14.91
CA MET A 35 20.29 2.67 -14.19
C MET A 35 20.94 3.91 -14.82
N LEU A 36 21.04 3.96 -16.16
CA LEU A 36 21.55 5.12 -16.88
C LEU A 36 20.67 6.37 -16.70
N ALA A 37 19.34 6.20 -16.67
CA ALA A 37 18.40 7.29 -16.42
C ALA A 37 18.59 7.88 -15.02
N VAL A 38 18.69 7.02 -13.99
CA VAL A 38 18.96 7.45 -12.61
C VAL A 38 20.34 8.11 -12.48
N TYR A 39 21.36 7.55 -13.13
CA TYR A 39 22.70 8.14 -13.14
C TYR A 39 22.73 9.51 -13.83
N ALA A 40 22.05 9.66 -14.97
CA ALA A 40 21.94 10.95 -15.65
C ALA A 40 21.21 11.99 -14.78
N PHE A 41 20.11 11.60 -14.14
CA PHE A 41 19.34 12.48 -13.25
C PHE A 41 20.18 12.98 -12.07
N THR A 42 20.84 12.07 -11.35
CA THR A 42 21.74 12.41 -10.22
C THR A 42 22.95 13.23 -10.67
N PHE A 43 23.48 12.99 -11.88
CA PHE A 43 24.57 13.79 -12.43
C PHE A 43 24.12 15.20 -12.81
N THR A 44 22.93 15.36 -13.39
CA THR A 44 22.37 16.69 -13.67
C THR A 44 22.16 17.49 -12.40
N GLU A 45 21.59 16.89 -11.36
CA GLU A 45 21.37 17.55 -10.06
C GLU A 45 22.68 18.01 -9.41
N ASN A 46 23.72 17.16 -9.46
CA ASN A 46 25.05 17.51 -8.97
C ASN A 46 25.72 18.63 -9.77
N LYS A 47 25.45 18.72 -11.08
CA LYS A 47 26.01 19.76 -11.94
C LYS A 47 25.30 21.09 -11.73
N THR A 48 23.97 21.10 -11.58
CA THR A 48 23.20 22.31 -11.25
C THR A 48 23.62 22.88 -9.89
N ARG A 49 23.79 22.01 -8.87
CA ARG A 49 24.28 22.41 -7.54
C ARG A 49 25.70 22.97 -7.56
N LYS A 50 26.59 22.45 -8.42
CA LYS A 50 27.95 23.00 -8.59
C LYS A 50 27.97 24.30 -9.41
N GLN A 51 27.01 24.50 -10.30
CA GLN A 51 26.91 25.72 -11.11
C GLN A 51 26.33 26.89 -10.31
N GLU A 52 25.39 26.65 -9.40
CA GLU A 52 24.89 27.66 -8.46
C GLU A 52 25.92 28.10 -7.40
N SER A 53 26.93 27.27 -7.12
CA SER A 53 28.03 27.64 -6.22
C SER A 53 29.05 28.62 -6.82
N ASN A 54 28.98 28.92 -8.13
CA ASN A 54 30.03 29.66 -8.82
C ASN A 54 29.60 31.03 -9.36
N GLY A 55 28.54 31.63 -8.83
CA GLY A 55 28.20 33.00 -9.16
C GLY A 55 27.16 33.61 -8.23
N TYR A 56 27.60 34.21 -7.12
CA TYR A 56 27.01 35.42 -6.50
C TYR A 56 27.99 35.99 -5.46
N PRO A 57 28.75 37.07 -5.74
CA PRO A 57 29.33 37.89 -4.70
C PRO A 57 28.29 38.94 -4.29
N GLY A 58 27.86 38.88 -3.04
CA GLY A 58 27.15 39.98 -2.39
C GLY A 58 25.63 39.89 -2.45
N SER A 59 25.05 39.47 -1.33
CA SER A 59 23.85 40.12 -0.83
C SER A 59 24.00 40.28 0.69
N LEU A 60 23.90 41.54 1.12
CA LEU A 60 24.01 41.96 2.50
C LEU A 60 23.09 41.12 3.40
N MET A 61 23.66 40.61 4.49
CA MET A 61 22.88 40.14 5.62
C MET A 61 22.20 41.34 6.29
N THR A 62 20.89 41.48 6.10
CA THR A 62 20.03 42.31 6.94
C THR A 62 19.64 41.50 8.18
N PRO A 63 19.85 42.01 9.41
CA PRO A 63 19.44 41.30 10.62
C PRO A 63 17.92 41.42 10.79
N GLY A 64 17.20 40.39 10.33
CA GLY A 64 15.73 40.34 10.35
C GLY A 64 15.21 39.24 9.43
N GLY A 65 15.68 38.01 9.63
CA GLY A 65 15.38 36.88 8.76
C GLY A 65 13.93 36.40 8.91
N GLN A 66 13.07 36.74 7.95
CA GLN A 66 11.99 35.84 7.55
C GLN A 66 12.58 34.84 6.58
N GLN A 67 12.62 33.57 6.98
CA GLN A 67 13.06 32.49 6.10
C GLN A 67 12.12 32.37 4.90
N PRO A 68 12.64 32.11 3.69
CA PRO A 68 11.80 31.77 2.55
C PRO A 68 11.11 30.45 2.85
N TYR A 69 9.78 30.48 2.79
CA TYR A 69 8.88 29.35 2.90
C TYR A 69 9.40 28.15 2.08
N ALA A 70 9.99 27.16 2.77
CA ALA A 70 10.14 25.81 2.27
C ALA A 70 8.85 25.05 2.58
N SER A 71 7.74 25.43 1.94
CA SER A 71 6.46 24.75 2.04
C SER A 71 6.39 23.59 1.05
N ASP A 72 7.07 22.48 1.34
CA ASP A 72 6.59 21.18 0.84
C ASP A 72 7.12 19.97 1.62
N VAL A 73 7.36 20.13 2.93
CA VAL A 73 7.44 18.97 3.83
C VAL A 73 6.29 19.09 4.80
N HIS A 74 5.09 18.74 4.33
CA HIS A 74 3.99 18.42 5.22
C HIS A 74 4.42 17.23 6.07
N THR A 75 4.93 17.50 7.26
CA THR A 75 5.20 16.43 8.21
C THR A 75 3.86 15.74 8.51
N PHE A 76 3.86 14.43 8.75
CA PHE A 76 2.65 13.70 9.16
C PHE A 76 1.92 14.40 10.31
N ARG A 77 2.68 15.09 11.17
CA ARG A 77 2.17 15.95 12.24
C ARG A 77 1.42 17.19 11.75
N ASP A 78 1.93 17.91 10.76
CA ASP A 78 1.23 19.06 10.16
C ASP A 78 -0.04 18.61 9.44
N LEU A 79 -0.01 17.46 8.76
CA LEU A 79 -1.20 16.87 8.15
C LEU A 79 -2.26 16.52 9.20
N ILE A 80 -1.87 15.90 10.33
CA ILE A 80 -2.80 15.62 11.43
C ILE A 80 -3.37 16.91 12.02
N ALA A 81 -2.54 17.95 12.17
CA ALA A 81 -2.94 19.22 12.75
C ALA A 81 -3.89 20.00 11.83
N ASP A 82 -3.57 20.09 10.54
CA ASP A 82 -4.36 20.81 9.53
C ASP A 82 -5.70 20.13 9.27
N TYR A 83 -5.70 18.79 9.14
CA TYR A 83 -6.93 18.01 8.93
C TYR A 83 -7.68 17.70 10.23
N ARG A 84 -7.20 18.17 11.38
CA ARG A 84 -7.77 17.94 12.72
C ARG A 84 -8.08 16.47 12.98
N VAL A 85 -7.19 15.58 12.56
CA VAL A 85 -7.38 14.14 12.74
C VAL A 85 -7.32 13.83 14.23
N VAL A 86 -8.45 13.45 14.82
CA VAL A 86 -8.50 13.02 16.22
C VAL A 86 -7.77 11.69 16.32
N VAL A 87 -6.59 11.70 16.95
CA VAL A 87 -5.86 10.47 17.27
C VAL A 87 -6.57 9.80 18.44
N GLY A 88 -7.49 8.88 18.12
CA GLY A 88 -8.16 8.02 19.10
C GLY A 88 -7.25 6.91 19.63
N GLN A 89 -7.70 6.22 20.67
CA GLN A 89 -7.05 4.99 21.12
C GLN A 89 -7.43 3.81 20.20
N ARG A 90 -6.54 2.82 20.11
CA ARG A 90 -6.83 1.59 19.38
C ARG A 90 -8.01 0.86 20.04
N PRO A 91 -9.01 0.40 19.27
CA PRO A 91 -10.11 -0.37 19.82
C PRO A 91 -9.61 -1.71 20.36
N ASN A 92 -10.12 -2.11 21.52
CA ASN A 92 -9.83 -3.41 22.12
C ASN A 92 -10.71 -4.49 21.46
N MET A 93 -10.23 -5.06 20.36
CA MET A 93 -10.99 -6.06 19.59
C MET A 93 -11.39 -7.29 20.43
N LYS A 94 -10.59 -7.67 21.43
CA LYS A 94 -10.92 -8.77 22.34
C LYS A 94 -12.16 -8.46 23.17
N GLU A 95 -12.25 -7.27 23.74
CA GLU A 95 -13.42 -6.87 24.52
C GLU A 95 -14.66 -6.74 23.62
N ILE A 96 -14.50 -6.12 22.45
CA ILE A 96 -15.58 -5.91 21.49
C ILE A 96 -16.16 -7.25 21.03
N MET A 97 -15.30 -8.18 20.57
CA MET A 97 -15.77 -9.48 20.06
C MET A 97 -16.40 -10.34 21.16
N ASN A 98 -15.90 -10.26 22.41
CA ASN A 98 -16.55 -10.91 23.54
C ASN A 98 -17.94 -10.35 23.84
N LYS A 99 -18.11 -9.03 23.74
CA LYS A 99 -19.40 -8.38 23.94
C LYS A 99 -20.40 -8.77 22.85
N VAL A 100 -19.95 -8.81 21.60
CA VAL A 100 -20.74 -9.27 20.46
C VAL A 100 -21.17 -10.72 20.65
N HIS A 101 -20.24 -11.61 21.00
CA HIS A 101 -20.55 -13.02 21.25
C HIS A 101 -21.60 -13.20 22.35
N ARG A 102 -21.43 -12.53 23.49
CA ARG A 102 -22.40 -12.59 24.59
C ARG A 102 -23.77 -12.05 24.20
N GLY A 103 -23.80 -10.94 23.45
CA GLY A 103 -25.05 -10.38 22.94
C GLY A 103 -25.77 -11.35 22.00
N HIS A 104 -25.03 -11.99 21.10
CA HIS A 104 -25.57 -13.01 20.20
C HIS A 104 -26.12 -14.22 20.95
N GLN A 105 -25.40 -14.73 21.96
CA GLN A 105 -25.87 -15.83 22.81
C GLN A 105 -27.19 -15.49 23.52
N GLN A 106 -27.30 -14.28 24.07
CA GLN A 106 -28.53 -13.81 24.71
C GLN A 106 -29.69 -13.67 23.72
N PHE A 107 -29.39 -13.16 22.52
CA PHE A 107 -30.37 -13.04 21.45
C PHE A 107 -30.87 -14.40 20.97
N ALA A 108 -29.96 -15.34 20.72
CA ALA A 108 -30.29 -16.71 20.29
C ALA A 108 -31.12 -17.46 21.34
N ALA A 109 -30.82 -17.26 22.63
CA ALA A 109 -31.59 -17.86 23.73
C ALA A 109 -33.04 -17.33 23.81
N THR A 110 -33.26 -16.08 23.40
CA THR A 110 -34.59 -15.43 23.44
C THR A 110 -35.36 -15.59 22.12
N HIS A 111 -34.66 -15.87 21.02
CA HIS A 111 -35.24 -16.00 19.67
C HIS A 111 -34.78 -17.29 18.97
N PRO A 112 -35.17 -18.47 19.47
CA PRO A 112 -34.68 -19.76 18.96
C PRO A 112 -35.06 -20.03 17.50
N MET A 113 -36.17 -19.45 17.00
CA MET A 113 -36.56 -19.55 15.58
C MET A 113 -35.63 -18.76 14.65
N ALA A 114 -34.92 -17.74 15.12
CA ALA A 114 -33.98 -16.97 14.30
C ALA A 114 -32.71 -17.77 13.97
N ALA A 115 -32.29 -18.66 14.87
CA ALA A 115 -31.17 -19.57 14.65
C ALA A 115 -31.54 -20.80 13.79
N ALA A 116 -32.84 -21.10 13.65
CA ALA A 116 -33.32 -22.28 12.93
C ALA A 116 -33.41 -22.09 11.40
N VAL A 117 -33.37 -20.85 10.91
CA VAL A 117 -33.60 -20.49 9.49
C VAL A 117 -32.28 -20.10 8.77
N GLY A 118 -31.14 -20.03 9.49
CA GLY A 118 -29.86 -19.57 8.92
C GLY A 118 -28.62 -20.10 9.67
N ASN A 119 -27.44 -19.54 9.36
CA ASN A 119 -26.23 -19.84 10.12
C ASN A 119 -26.35 -19.28 11.56
N SER A 120 -25.87 -20.01 12.56
CA SER A 120 -25.90 -19.56 13.96
C SER A 120 -24.68 -18.69 14.31
N SER A 121 -23.93 -18.23 13.31
CA SER A 121 -22.70 -17.45 13.46
C SER A 121 -22.95 -15.96 13.23
N VAL A 122 -22.09 -15.13 13.79
CA VAL A 122 -22.11 -13.68 13.58
C VAL A 122 -21.24 -13.37 12.35
N GLY A 123 -21.83 -12.78 11.33
CA GLY A 123 -21.08 -12.26 10.18
C GLY A 123 -20.23 -11.04 10.57
N VAL A 124 -18.94 -11.05 10.23
CA VAL A 124 -18.00 -9.96 10.52
C VAL A 124 -17.32 -9.54 9.23
N PHE A 125 -17.53 -8.29 8.81
CA PHE A 125 -16.88 -7.71 7.65
C PHE A 125 -15.81 -6.72 8.12
N ILE A 126 -14.58 -6.87 7.63
CA ILE A 126 -13.45 -6.04 8.04
C ILE A 126 -12.68 -5.48 6.86
N SER A 127 -12.58 -4.15 6.84
CA SER A 127 -11.76 -3.41 5.88
C SER A 127 -10.86 -2.43 6.61
N GLY A 128 -9.58 -2.41 6.26
CA GLY A 128 -8.59 -1.55 6.90
C GLY A 128 -7.19 -2.19 7.01
N PRO A 129 -6.31 -1.57 7.82
CA PRO A 129 -4.92 -2.00 7.96
C PRO A 129 -4.79 -3.43 8.48
N SER A 130 -3.75 -4.15 8.05
CA SER A 130 -3.49 -5.55 8.45
C SER A 130 -3.44 -5.74 9.97
N ALA A 131 -2.95 -4.75 10.72
CA ALA A 131 -2.95 -4.80 12.17
C ALA A 131 -4.36 -4.89 12.79
N LEU A 132 -5.35 -4.22 12.20
CA LEU A 132 -6.74 -4.28 12.65
C LEU A 132 -7.37 -5.63 12.31
N LYS A 133 -7.10 -6.13 11.10
CA LYS A 133 -7.54 -7.46 10.63
C LYS A 133 -7.06 -8.57 11.57
N HIS A 134 -5.75 -8.65 11.78
CA HIS A 134 -5.16 -9.65 12.68
C HIS A 134 -5.61 -9.50 14.13
N ALA A 135 -5.78 -8.28 14.64
CA ALA A 135 -6.32 -8.08 15.99
C ALA A 135 -7.75 -8.62 16.13
N THR A 136 -8.55 -8.54 15.06
CA THR A 136 -9.92 -9.05 15.00
C THR A 136 -9.94 -10.56 14.87
N GLU A 137 -9.15 -11.13 13.96
CA GLU A 137 -9.01 -12.58 13.78
C GLU A 137 -8.52 -13.26 15.06
N ASN A 138 -7.52 -12.69 15.72
CA ASN A 138 -6.99 -13.23 16.97
C ASN A 138 -8.03 -13.17 18.10
N ALA A 139 -8.80 -12.08 18.19
CA ALA A 139 -9.90 -11.97 19.16
C ALA A 139 -11.02 -12.99 18.91
N ILE A 140 -11.30 -13.32 17.64
CA ILE A 140 -12.29 -14.32 17.25
C ILE A 140 -11.75 -15.73 17.52
N SER A 141 -10.49 -15.98 17.22
CA SER A 141 -9.82 -17.26 17.49
C SER A 141 -9.87 -17.62 18.98
N ASP A 142 -9.63 -16.64 19.86
CA ASP A 142 -9.74 -16.79 21.32
C ASP A 142 -11.14 -17.24 21.79
N ILE A 143 -12.20 -16.87 21.07
CA ILE A 143 -13.60 -17.20 21.40
C ILE A 143 -14.02 -18.52 20.74
N GLY A 144 -13.60 -18.74 19.50
CA GLY A 144 -13.92 -19.90 18.69
C GLY A 144 -14.43 -19.49 17.30
N ILE A 145 -13.75 -19.96 16.26
CA ILE A 145 -14.03 -19.61 14.86
C ILE A 145 -15.45 -20.03 14.40
N ASN A 146 -16.05 -21.05 15.02
CA ASN A 146 -17.37 -21.55 14.62
C ASN A 146 -18.52 -20.57 14.95
N HIS A 147 -18.26 -19.57 15.79
CA HIS A 147 -19.24 -18.57 16.17
C HIS A 147 -19.25 -17.33 15.26
N PHE A 148 -18.28 -17.22 14.36
CA PHE A 148 -18.08 -16.03 13.55
C PHE A 148 -17.80 -16.40 12.09
N ASP A 149 -18.34 -15.60 11.18
CA ASP A 149 -18.11 -15.74 9.74
C ASP A 149 -17.41 -14.48 9.22
N VAL A 150 -16.08 -14.55 9.12
CA VAL A 150 -15.21 -13.38 8.91
C VAL A 150 -14.90 -13.20 7.44
N HIS A 151 -15.21 -12.02 6.92
CA HIS A 151 -14.97 -11.61 5.54
C HIS A 151 -14.05 -10.40 5.51
N GLU A 152 -12.89 -10.56 4.88
CA GLU A 152 -12.01 -9.43 4.60
C GLU A 152 -12.46 -8.71 3.33
N GLU A 153 -12.63 -7.40 3.43
CA GLU A 153 -13.04 -6.56 2.30
C GLU A 153 -11.99 -5.49 2.02
N GLN A 154 -11.78 -5.21 0.72
CA GLN A 154 -11.01 -4.08 0.25
C GLN A 154 -11.96 -3.21 -0.56
N PHE A 155 -12.45 -2.13 0.05
CA PHE A 155 -13.28 -1.17 -0.67
C PHE A 155 -12.36 -0.24 -1.44
N GLU A 156 -12.54 -0.18 -2.76
CA GLU A 156 -12.01 0.92 -3.57
C GLU A 156 -12.86 2.17 -3.24
N LEU A 157 -12.20 3.25 -2.82
CA LEU A 157 -12.83 4.54 -2.49
C LEU A 157 -12.73 5.50 -3.67
#